data_AF-A0A2S2PVK1-F1
#
_entry.id   AF-A0A2S2PVK1-F1
#
_cell.length_a   1.000
_cell.length_b   1.000
_cell.length_c   1.000
_cell.angle_alpha   90.00
_cell.angle_beta   90.00
_cell.angle_gamma   90.00
#
_symmetry.space_group_name_H-M   'P 1'
#
loop_
_entity.id
_entity.type
_entity.pdbx_description
1 polymer ?
#
loop_
_entity_poly.entity_id
_entity_poly.type
_entity_poly.pdbx_seq_one_letter_code
_entity_poly.pdbx_strand_id
1 'polypeptide(L)'
;MQMVDHLSQPIQPETKAVMQMIMSIPFVASANLHGGDLVANYPYDASRYGNVQGEYATSPDDNTFKWLALSYADYHADMANPNRMPCRGGDKNFGKEGGITNGAKWYSVRGGMQDFNYLSSNDFEITLELGCDKYTKQSELEKEWNRNKNALINLIWQSHIGIKGFVQDAITLKPLANAFIKVVNVTNGIMSPILHDVTSVQDGDYYRLLTNGDYQVTASLDGYLSSTKLVTVENKHHNEAKIMNFTLQPIILPSNYNKEGKRIAFSNLIAAADLPVF
;
A
#
# COMPACT_ATOMS: atom_id res chain seq x y z
N MET A 1 2.00 8.86 23.51
CA MET A 1 1.46 8.19 22.31
C MET A 1 0.13 7.57 22.69
N GLN A 2 -0.95 8.36 22.65
CA GLN A 2 -2.32 7.82 22.76
C GLN A 2 -2.81 7.61 21.33
N MET A 3 -2.60 6.40 20.81
CA MET A 3 -3.18 5.98 19.54
C MET A 3 -4.40 5.11 19.88
N VAL A 4 -5.59 5.69 19.68
CA VAL A 4 -6.92 5.04 19.67
C VAL A 4 -7.23 4.16 20.89
N ASP A 5 -7.60 4.77 22.03
CA ASP A 5 -7.94 4.03 23.26
C ASP A 5 -9.37 3.46 23.29
N HIS A 6 -10.27 3.76 22.34
CA HIS A 6 -11.65 3.26 22.41
C HIS A 6 -12.28 2.95 21.06
N LEU A 7 -12.56 1.67 20.82
CA LEU A 7 -13.57 1.22 19.86
C LEU A 7 -14.96 1.48 20.47
N SER A 8 -15.85 2.14 19.72
CA SER A 8 -17.21 2.44 20.18
C SER A 8 -18.10 1.20 20.30
N GLN A 9 -17.68 0.09 19.70
CA GLN A 9 -18.35 -1.21 19.68
C GLN A 9 -17.30 -2.32 19.80
N PRO A 10 -17.64 -3.48 20.38
CA PRO A 10 -16.72 -4.61 20.41
C PRO A 10 -16.40 -5.10 18.99
N ILE A 11 -15.15 -5.56 18.79
CA ILE A 11 -14.73 -6.21 17.53
C ILE A 11 -15.61 -7.44 17.30
N GLN A 12 -16.26 -7.50 16.14
CA GLN A 12 -17.10 -8.62 15.74
C GLN A 12 -16.25 -9.87 15.44
N PRO A 13 -16.78 -11.09 15.60
CA PRO A 13 -16.01 -12.31 15.41
C PRO A 13 -15.38 -12.43 14.02
N GLU A 14 -16.08 -12.00 12.96
CA GLU A 14 -15.58 -11.98 11.59
C GLU A 14 -14.41 -11.00 11.45
N THR A 15 -14.54 -9.79 12.01
CA THR A 15 -13.48 -8.79 12.02
C THR A 15 -12.24 -9.33 12.72
N LYS A 16 -12.41 -9.97 13.89
CA LYS A 16 -11.29 -10.58 14.62
C LYS A 16 -10.59 -11.67 13.81
N ALA A 17 -11.35 -12.54 13.15
CA ALA A 17 -10.80 -13.62 12.33
C ALA A 17 -10.00 -13.07 11.14
N VAL A 18 -10.52 -12.06 10.45
CA VAL A 18 -9.84 -11.44 9.29
C VAL A 18 -8.61 -10.65 9.72
N MET A 19 -8.67 -9.91 10.83
CA MET A 19 -7.48 -9.26 11.40
C MET A 19 -6.38 -10.28 11.71
N GLN A 20 -6.72 -11.43 12.30
CA GLN A 20 -5.75 -12.50 12.55
C GLN A 20 -5.16 -13.05 11.26
N MET A 21 -5.98 -13.25 10.23
CA MET A 21 -5.54 -13.71 8.92
C MET A 21 -4.54 -12.73 8.28
N ILE A 22 -4.90 -11.44 8.21
CA ILE A 22 -4.06 -10.35 7.65
C ILE A 22 -2.71 -10.28 8.37
N MET A 23 -2.70 -10.41 9.70
CA MET A 23 -1.46 -10.33 10.48
C MET A 23 -0.61 -11.61 10.40
N SER A 24 -1.15 -12.72 9.87
CA SER A 24 -0.47 -14.02 9.84
C SER A 24 0.09 -14.39 8.47
N ILE A 25 -0.45 -13.81 7.40
CA ILE A 25 -0.06 -14.08 6.02
C ILE A 25 0.57 -12.81 5.46
N PRO A 26 1.72 -12.89 4.77
CA PRO A 26 2.34 -11.73 4.15
C PRO A 26 1.61 -11.33 2.86
N PHE A 27 0.36 -10.87 2.97
CA PHE A 27 -0.37 -10.31 1.85
C PHE A 27 0.36 -9.06 1.31
N VAL A 28 0.36 -8.95 -0.02
CA VAL A 28 1.07 -7.87 -0.75
C VAL A 28 0.08 -6.94 -1.42
N ALA A 29 -0.93 -7.52 -2.07
CA ALA A 29 -2.04 -6.80 -2.68
C ALA A 29 -3.31 -7.60 -2.42
N SER A 30 -4.42 -6.90 -2.21
CA SER A 30 -5.73 -7.49 -2.02
C SER A 30 -6.84 -6.62 -2.58
N ALA A 31 -8.04 -7.19 -2.65
CA ALA A 31 -9.23 -6.43 -2.91
C ALA A 31 -10.44 -7.03 -2.19
N ASN A 32 -11.25 -6.18 -1.57
CA ASN A 32 -12.52 -6.56 -0.99
C ASN A 32 -13.66 -6.19 -1.97
N LEU A 33 -14.66 -7.07 -2.10
CA LEU A 33 -15.70 -6.97 -3.13
C LEU A 33 -17.02 -6.50 -2.53
N HIS A 34 -17.60 -5.47 -3.14
CA HIS A 34 -18.80 -4.78 -2.69
C HIS A 34 -19.81 -4.60 -3.83
N GLY A 35 -21.01 -4.14 -3.48
CA GLY A 35 -22.04 -3.77 -4.42
C GLY A 35 -22.87 -2.59 -3.91
N GLY A 36 -23.38 -1.80 -4.86
CA GLY A 36 -24.12 -0.57 -4.60
C GLY A 36 -23.77 0.56 -5.55
N ASP A 37 -22.58 0.50 -6.17
CA ASP A 37 -22.16 1.35 -7.28
C ASP A 37 -21.26 0.53 -8.25
N LEU A 38 -20.64 1.19 -9.23
CA LEU A 38 -19.68 0.58 -10.15
C LEU A 38 -18.39 1.41 -10.22
N VAL A 39 -17.44 1.13 -9.32
CA VAL A 39 -16.20 1.91 -9.17
C VAL A 39 -15.13 1.12 -8.41
N ALA A 40 -13.86 1.30 -8.77
CA ALA A 40 -12.74 0.84 -7.95
C ALA A 40 -12.33 1.96 -6.97
N ASN A 41 -12.63 1.74 -5.70
CA ASN A 41 -12.35 2.63 -4.59
C ASN A 41 -10.96 2.34 -4.00
N TYR A 42 -10.20 3.40 -3.69
CA TYR A 42 -8.85 3.25 -3.13
C TYR A 42 -8.59 4.19 -1.94
N PRO A 43 -7.60 3.86 -1.08
CA PRO A 43 -7.30 4.61 0.13
C PRO A 43 -6.98 6.09 -0.06
N TYR A 44 -7.17 6.90 0.99
CA TYR A 44 -7.85 6.53 2.24
C TYR A 44 -9.36 6.64 2.14
N ASP A 45 -10.07 5.80 2.89
CA ASP A 45 -11.52 5.86 3.08
C ASP A 45 -11.91 6.93 4.12
N ALA A 46 -11.09 7.14 5.15
CA ALA A 46 -11.38 8.13 6.18
C ALA A 46 -10.81 9.52 5.82
N SER A 47 -11.68 10.54 5.88
CA SER A 47 -11.27 11.94 5.74
C SER A 47 -10.37 12.40 6.90
N ARG A 48 -9.38 13.25 6.59
CA ARG A 48 -8.42 13.79 7.58
C ARG A 48 -9.04 14.89 8.42
N TYR A 49 -9.84 15.75 7.82
CA TYR A 49 -10.48 16.89 8.50
C TYR A 49 -11.92 16.61 8.96
N GLY A 50 -12.40 15.38 8.76
CA GLY A 50 -13.73 14.96 9.20
C GLY A 50 -14.87 15.36 8.26
N ASN A 51 -14.58 15.86 7.05
CA ASN A 51 -15.62 16.09 6.05
C ASN A 51 -16.28 14.76 5.68
N VAL A 52 -17.60 14.77 5.50
CA VAL A 52 -18.37 13.56 5.19
C VAL A 52 -18.22 13.17 3.71
N GLN A 53 -18.01 14.13 2.80
CA GLN A 53 -17.85 13.91 1.36
C GLN A 53 -16.93 14.95 0.73
N GLY A 54 -16.37 14.63 -0.44
CA GLY A 54 -15.64 15.58 -1.29
C GLY A 54 -14.19 15.88 -0.87
N GLU A 55 -13.73 15.35 0.27
CA GLU A 55 -12.36 15.54 0.75
C GLU A 55 -11.44 14.44 0.23
N TYR A 56 -10.48 14.80 -0.62
CA TYR A 56 -9.46 13.84 -1.06
C TYR A 56 -8.46 13.54 0.05
N ALA A 57 -8.44 12.31 0.54
CA ALA A 57 -7.50 11.87 1.58
C ALA A 57 -6.34 11.08 0.94
N THR A 58 -5.28 11.81 0.58
CA THR A 58 -4.08 11.23 -0.05
C THR A 58 -3.35 10.27 0.88
N SER A 59 -2.93 9.11 0.36
CA SER A 59 -2.00 8.19 1.01
C SER A 59 -0.56 8.41 0.51
N PRO A 60 0.47 7.98 1.26
CA PRO A 60 1.85 8.03 0.77
C PRO A 60 2.05 7.34 -0.59
N ASP A 61 1.31 6.26 -0.83
CA ASP A 61 1.34 5.46 -2.07
C ASP A 61 0.16 5.76 -3.02
N ASP A 62 -0.34 6.99 -3.03
CA ASP A 62 -1.51 7.40 -3.83
C ASP A 62 -1.42 7.02 -5.32
N ASN A 63 -0.23 7.16 -5.93
CA ASN A 63 0.00 6.76 -7.32
C ASN A 63 -0.06 5.24 -7.51
N THR A 64 0.46 4.47 -6.56
CA THR A 64 0.40 3.00 -6.58
C THR A 64 -1.05 2.53 -6.43
N PHE A 65 -1.82 3.16 -5.55
CA PHE A 65 -3.24 2.83 -5.39
C PHE A 65 -4.08 3.19 -6.61
N LYS A 66 -3.83 4.35 -7.24
CA LYS A 66 -4.45 4.69 -8.53
C LYS A 66 -4.11 3.66 -9.60
N TRP A 67 -2.85 3.21 -9.67
CA TRP A 67 -2.43 2.16 -10.58
C TRP A 67 -3.22 0.86 -10.35
N LEU A 68 -3.33 0.40 -9.10
CA LEU A 68 -4.11 -0.80 -8.74
C LEU A 68 -5.59 -0.65 -9.13
N ALA A 69 -6.22 0.47 -8.78
CA ALA A 69 -7.62 0.72 -9.10
C ALA A 69 -7.87 0.78 -10.62
N LEU A 70 -7.00 1.47 -11.38
CA LEU A 70 -7.08 1.54 -12.85
C LEU A 70 -6.88 0.16 -13.48
N SER A 71 -5.96 -0.66 -12.94
CA SER A 71 -5.73 -2.01 -13.46
C SER A 71 -6.99 -2.89 -13.45
N TYR A 72 -7.90 -2.65 -12.49
CA TYR A 72 -9.19 -3.31 -12.47
C TYR A 72 -10.20 -2.59 -13.38
N ALA A 73 -10.35 -1.28 -13.20
CA ALA A 73 -11.38 -0.48 -13.88
C ALA A 73 -11.25 -0.49 -15.40
N ASP A 74 -10.02 -0.45 -15.93
CA ASP A 74 -9.72 -0.45 -17.37
C ASP A 74 -9.98 -1.82 -18.03
N TYR A 75 -9.87 -2.90 -17.26
CA TYR A 75 -10.10 -4.27 -17.74
C TYR A 75 -11.54 -4.78 -17.46
N HIS A 76 -12.32 -4.03 -16.68
CA HIS A 76 -13.74 -4.28 -16.49
C HIS A 76 -14.52 -3.84 -17.73
N ALA A 77 -15.58 -4.58 -18.08
CA ALA A 77 -16.32 -4.33 -19.34
C ALA A 77 -16.84 -2.90 -19.51
N ASP A 78 -17.25 -2.24 -18.43
CA ASP A 78 -17.88 -0.91 -18.48
C ASP A 78 -17.59 0.00 -17.27
N MET A 79 -16.67 -0.35 -16.36
CA MET A 79 -16.44 0.46 -15.14
C MET A 79 -15.84 1.83 -15.49
N ALA A 80 -14.85 1.83 -16.37
CA ALA A 80 -14.21 3.04 -16.91
C ALA A 80 -14.95 3.67 -18.12
N ASN A 81 -16.14 3.19 -18.49
CA ASN A 81 -16.87 3.73 -19.63
C ASN A 81 -17.51 5.10 -19.30
N PRO A 82 -17.10 6.22 -19.93
CA PRO A 82 -17.62 7.55 -19.61
C PRO A 82 -19.08 7.75 -20.03
N ASN A 83 -19.58 6.91 -20.94
CA ASN A 83 -20.95 6.95 -21.45
C ASN A 83 -21.91 6.04 -20.66
N ARG A 84 -21.43 5.27 -19.67
CA ARG A 84 -22.30 4.45 -18.83
C ARG A 84 -23.27 5.33 -18.04
N MET A 85 -24.46 4.82 -17.75
CA MET A 85 -25.36 5.51 -16.82
C MET A 85 -24.87 5.30 -15.38
N PRO A 86 -24.97 6.31 -14.51
CA PRO A 86 -24.76 6.12 -13.08
C PRO A 86 -25.84 5.18 -12.51
N CYS A 87 -25.56 4.56 -11.36
CA CYS A 87 -26.44 3.54 -10.79
C CYS A 87 -27.82 4.07 -10.40
N ARG A 88 -27.89 5.30 -9.89
CA ARG A 88 -29.16 5.97 -9.56
C ARG A 88 -29.18 7.37 -10.16
N GLY A 89 -30.39 7.90 -10.33
CA GLY A 89 -30.58 9.27 -10.81
C GLY A 89 -29.95 10.27 -9.82
N GLY A 90 -29.01 11.07 -10.30
CA GLY A 90 -28.27 12.04 -9.49
C GLY A 90 -26.93 11.54 -8.95
N ASP A 91 -26.64 10.25 -9.06
CA ASP A 91 -25.34 9.71 -8.65
C ASP A 91 -24.23 10.14 -9.61
N LYS A 92 -23.01 10.15 -9.08
CA LYS A 92 -21.81 10.45 -9.85
C LYS A 92 -21.53 9.31 -10.83
N ASN A 93 -21.30 9.65 -12.10
CA ASN A 93 -20.77 8.69 -13.06
C ASN A 93 -19.24 8.63 -12.96
N PHE A 94 -18.72 7.67 -12.18
CA PHE A 94 -17.28 7.44 -12.03
C PHE A 94 -16.57 7.06 -13.32
N GLY A 95 -17.28 6.53 -14.32
CA GLY A 95 -16.69 6.23 -15.63
C GLY A 95 -16.11 7.48 -16.32
N LYS A 96 -16.62 8.67 -16.00
CA LYS A 96 -16.06 9.96 -16.49
C LYS A 96 -14.71 10.32 -15.84
N GLU A 97 -14.37 9.66 -14.74
CA GLU A 97 -13.12 9.82 -13.99
C GLU A 97 -12.25 8.54 -14.05
N GLY A 98 -12.44 7.71 -15.09
CA GLY A 98 -11.67 6.48 -15.30
C GLY A 98 -12.17 5.27 -14.49
N GLY A 99 -13.35 5.35 -13.88
CA GLY A 99 -13.94 4.25 -13.12
C GLY A 99 -13.30 4.02 -11.75
N ILE A 100 -12.54 4.99 -11.24
CA ILE A 100 -11.86 4.91 -9.95
C ILE A 100 -12.28 6.06 -9.02
N THR A 101 -12.09 5.88 -7.71
CA THR A 101 -12.29 6.99 -6.75
C THR A 101 -11.48 6.83 -5.47
N ASN A 102 -11.04 7.96 -4.89
CA ASN A 102 -10.51 7.96 -3.53
C ASN A 102 -11.69 7.88 -2.56
N GLY A 103 -11.61 7.01 -1.55
CA GLY A 103 -12.74 6.72 -0.66
C GLY A 103 -13.28 7.94 0.06
N ALA A 104 -12.42 8.68 0.76
CA ALA A 104 -12.84 9.89 1.47
C ALA A 104 -13.42 10.96 0.53
N LYS A 105 -12.92 11.06 -0.72
CA LYS A 105 -13.47 11.99 -1.72
C LYS A 105 -14.89 11.60 -2.12
N TRP A 106 -15.19 10.31 -2.20
CA TRP A 106 -16.54 9.84 -2.46
C TRP A 106 -17.43 10.06 -1.24
N TYR A 107 -17.13 9.36 -0.13
CA TYR A 107 -17.70 9.61 1.19
C TYR A 107 -16.82 8.99 2.27
N SER A 108 -16.65 9.70 3.38
CA SER A 108 -15.77 9.29 4.47
C SER A 108 -16.29 8.06 5.21
N VAL A 109 -15.49 7.00 5.27
CA VAL A 109 -15.77 5.76 6.01
C VAL A 109 -14.65 5.53 7.03
N ARG A 110 -15.02 5.43 8.31
CA ARG A 110 -14.08 5.14 9.40
C ARG A 110 -14.17 3.68 9.80
N GLY A 111 -13.01 3.06 10.06
CA GLY A 111 -12.93 1.67 10.50
C GLY A 111 -13.11 0.64 9.38
N GLY A 112 -12.91 1.05 8.11
CA GLY A 112 -12.91 0.14 6.96
C GLY A 112 -11.72 -0.81 6.95
N MET A 113 -11.91 -1.99 6.38
CA MET A 113 -10.87 -3.02 6.23
C MET A 113 -9.75 -2.59 5.28
N GLN A 114 -10.09 -1.80 4.25
CA GLN A 114 -9.15 -1.30 3.26
C GLN A 114 -8.02 -0.48 3.90
N ASP A 115 -8.38 0.53 4.70
CA ASP A 115 -7.41 1.36 5.41
C ASP A 115 -6.68 0.55 6.50
N PHE A 116 -7.33 -0.44 7.12
CA PHE A 116 -6.69 -1.31 8.11
C PHE A 116 -5.54 -2.13 7.52
N ASN A 117 -5.73 -2.74 6.34
CA ASN A 117 -4.69 -3.50 5.64
C ASN A 117 -3.44 -2.66 5.43
N TYR A 118 -3.59 -1.47 4.85
CA TYR A 118 -2.48 -0.58 4.54
C TYR A 118 -1.80 0.02 5.77
N LEU A 119 -2.54 0.27 6.85
CA LEU A 119 -1.99 0.88 8.07
C LEU A 119 -1.39 -0.14 9.06
N SER A 120 -1.82 -1.40 9.00
CA SER A 120 -1.48 -2.42 10.01
C SER A 120 -0.62 -3.57 9.46
N SER A 121 -0.42 -3.64 8.15
CA SER A 121 0.33 -4.71 7.48
C SER A 121 1.11 -4.16 6.26
N ASN A 122 1.69 -5.07 5.46
CA ASN A 122 2.32 -4.72 4.18
C ASN A 122 1.33 -4.70 3.00
N ASP A 123 0.05 -5.02 3.23
CA ASP A 123 -0.93 -5.28 2.19
C ASP A 123 -1.58 -4.01 1.62
N PHE A 124 -1.68 -3.96 0.30
CA PHE A 124 -2.31 -2.87 -0.45
C PHE A 124 -3.70 -3.31 -0.91
N GLU A 125 -4.71 -2.99 -0.09
CA GLU A 125 -6.10 -3.32 -0.41
C GLU A 125 -6.81 -2.18 -1.17
N ILE A 126 -7.60 -2.54 -2.17
CA ILE A 126 -8.63 -1.66 -2.79
C ILE A 126 -10.03 -2.25 -2.60
N THR A 127 -11.06 -1.40 -2.66
CA THR A 127 -12.46 -1.83 -2.55
C THR A 127 -13.10 -1.78 -3.93
N LEU A 128 -13.72 -2.88 -4.37
CA LEU A 128 -14.31 -2.98 -5.70
C LEU A 128 -15.84 -3.01 -5.60
N GLU A 129 -16.50 -1.93 -6.02
CA GLU A 129 -17.95 -1.88 -6.19
C GLU A 129 -18.30 -2.44 -7.57
N LEU A 130 -18.90 -3.63 -7.62
CA LEU A 130 -19.01 -4.43 -8.85
C LEU A 130 -20.34 -4.24 -9.61
N GLY A 131 -21.25 -3.43 -9.11
CA GLY A 131 -22.54 -3.22 -9.74
C GLY A 131 -23.57 -2.56 -8.84
N CYS A 132 -24.57 -1.95 -9.48
CA CYS A 132 -25.63 -1.19 -8.83
C CYS A 132 -26.55 -2.08 -7.98
N ASP A 133 -26.86 -3.28 -8.49
CA ASP A 133 -27.73 -4.24 -7.82
C ASP A 133 -26.95 -5.04 -6.79
N LYS A 134 -27.07 -4.66 -5.51
CA LYS A 134 -26.40 -5.34 -4.39
C LYS A 134 -26.69 -6.84 -4.33
N TYR A 135 -27.90 -7.23 -4.72
CA TYR A 135 -28.32 -8.62 -4.81
C TYR A 135 -28.77 -8.91 -6.24
N THR A 136 -27.80 -9.19 -7.10
CA THR A 136 -28.02 -9.49 -8.51
C THR A 136 -28.86 -10.76 -8.69
N LYS A 137 -29.78 -10.76 -9.66
CA LYS A 137 -30.58 -11.94 -10.00
C LYS A 137 -29.68 -13.06 -10.55
N GLN A 138 -30.04 -14.31 -10.24
CA GLN A 138 -29.30 -15.48 -10.72
C GLN A 138 -29.08 -15.49 -12.24
N SER A 139 -30.06 -15.02 -13.03
CA SER A 139 -29.99 -14.99 -14.49
C SER A 139 -28.91 -14.04 -15.04
N GLU A 140 -28.45 -13.06 -14.25
CA GLU A 140 -27.43 -12.11 -14.67
C GLU A 140 -26.01 -12.50 -14.20
N LEU A 141 -25.85 -13.53 -13.36
CA LEU A 141 -24.56 -13.87 -12.77
C LEU A 141 -23.49 -14.24 -13.81
N GLU A 142 -23.86 -14.92 -14.89
CA GLU A 142 -22.92 -15.23 -15.98
C GLU A 142 -22.44 -13.96 -16.69
N LYS A 143 -23.33 -12.97 -16.85
CA LYS A 143 -22.98 -11.68 -17.41
C LYS A 143 -22.06 -10.91 -16.47
N GLU A 144 -22.34 -10.88 -15.17
CA GLU A 144 -21.46 -10.27 -14.16
C GLU A 144 -20.07 -10.91 -14.14
N TRP A 145 -19.99 -12.25 -14.20
CA TRP A 145 -18.73 -12.96 -14.34
C TRP A 145 -17.97 -12.50 -15.59
N ASN A 146 -18.63 -12.47 -16.75
CA ASN A 146 -17.98 -12.07 -17.99
C ASN A 146 -17.53 -10.60 -17.99
N ARG A 147 -18.22 -9.72 -17.26
CA ARG A 147 -17.82 -8.30 -17.09
C ARG A 147 -16.55 -8.14 -16.23
N ASN A 148 -16.34 -9.03 -15.26
CA ASN A 148 -15.30 -8.91 -14.24
C ASN A 148 -14.08 -9.82 -14.47
N LYS A 149 -14.22 -10.96 -15.17
CA LYS A 149 -13.19 -12.02 -15.23
C LYS A 149 -11.81 -11.51 -15.64
N ASN A 150 -11.73 -10.66 -16.67
CA ASN A 150 -10.43 -10.16 -17.15
C ASN A 150 -9.82 -9.17 -16.16
N ALA A 151 -10.65 -8.34 -15.51
CA ALA A 151 -10.23 -7.40 -14.49
C ALA A 151 -9.69 -8.10 -13.24
N LEU A 152 -10.37 -9.16 -12.78
CA LEU A 152 -9.93 -9.98 -11.64
C LEU A 152 -8.57 -10.63 -11.91
N ILE A 153 -8.40 -11.21 -13.10
CA ILE A 153 -7.11 -11.83 -13.47
C ILE A 153 -6.00 -10.77 -13.57
N ASN A 154 -6.27 -9.62 -14.19
CA ASN A 154 -5.28 -8.55 -14.29
C ASN A 154 -4.89 -7.97 -12.92
N LEU A 155 -5.84 -7.88 -11.99
CA LEU A 155 -5.58 -7.40 -10.63
C LEU A 155 -4.68 -8.36 -9.84
N ILE A 156 -4.88 -9.68 -9.98
CA ILE A 156 -4.00 -10.69 -9.38
C ILE A 156 -2.55 -10.50 -9.88
N TRP A 157 -2.37 -10.23 -11.17
CA TRP A 157 -1.05 -9.93 -11.73
C TRP A 157 -0.43 -8.65 -11.16
N GLN A 158 -1.21 -7.71 -10.62
CA GLN A 158 -0.65 -6.53 -9.98
C GLN A 158 0.07 -6.83 -8.67
N SER A 159 -0.12 -8.00 -8.05
CA SER A 159 0.73 -8.44 -6.93
C SER A 159 2.21 -8.63 -7.32
N HIS A 160 2.51 -8.61 -8.63
CA HIS A 160 3.83 -8.80 -9.19
C HIS A 160 4.45 -7.51 -9.78
N ILE A 161 3.96 -6.32 -9.42
CA ILE A 161 4.60 -5.05 -9.84
C ILE A 161 5.65 -4.57 -8.83
N GLY A 162 6.46 -3.60 -9.23
CA GLY A 162 7.44 -2.96 -8.36
C GLY A 162 8.71 -3.80 -8.17
N ILE A 163 9.10 -3.99 -6.91
CA ILE A 163 10.31 -4.73 -6.53
C ILE A 163 10.01 -5.82 -5.52
N LYS A 164 10.81 -6.88 -5.55
CA LYS A 164 10.82 -7.95 -4.54
C LYS A 164 12.25 -8.41 -4.28
N GLY A 165 12.51 -9.10 -3.19
CA GLY A 165 13.84 -9.67 -2.96
C GLY A 165 13.99 -10.19 -1.55
N PHE A 166 15.23 -10.50 -1.18
CA PHE A 166 15.58 -10.96 0.16
C PHE A 166 16.48 -9.95 0.88
N VAL A 167 16.33 -9.85 2.20
CA VAL A 167 17.27 -9.18 3.10
C VAL A 167 18.00 -10.23 3.92
N GLN A 168 19.32 -10.21 3.89
CA GLN A 168 20.18 -11.21 4.52
C GLN A 168 21.31 -10.58 5.33
N ASP A 169 21.80 -11.31 6.32
CA ASP A 169 22.99 -10.96 7.08
C ASP A 169 24.24 -11.15 6.19
N ALA A 170 25.09 -10.13 6.10
CA ALA A 170 26.25 -10.15 5.20
C ALA A 170 27.34 -11.17 5.59
N ILE A 171 27.37 -11.63 6.84
CA ILE A 171 28.37 -12.58 7.35
C ILE A 171 27.82 -14.00 7.30
N THR A 172 26.63 -14.19 7.88
CA THR A 172 26.06 -15.53 8.08
C THR A 172 25.17 -15.98 6.92
N LEU A 173 24.80 -15.06 6.02
CA LEU A 173 23.85 -15.26 4.92
C LEU A 173 22.45 -15.70 5.38
N LYS A 174 22.18 -15.65 6.69
CA LYS A 174 20.85 -15.94 7.23
C LYS A 174 19.85 -14.86 6.81
N PRO A 175 18.58 -15.24 6.57
CA PRO A 175 17.53 -14.27 6.30
C PRO A 175 17.31 -13.35 7.50
N LEU A 176 16.98 -12.09 7.21
CA LEU A 176 16.67 -11.07 8.20
C LEU A 176 15.21 -10.67 8.09
N ALA A 177 14.39 -11.16 9.01
CA ALA A 177 12.99 -10.76 9.13
C ALA A 177 12.85 -9.36 9.76
N ASN A 178 11.73 -8.70 9.48
CA ASN A 178 11.37 -7.38 10.01
C ASN A 178 12.33 -6.25 9.63
N ALA A 179 13.20 -6.45 8.63
CA ALA A 179 13.98 -5.35 8.07
C ALA A 179 13.06 -4.42 7.28
N PHE A 180 13.16 -3.11 7.53
CA PHE A 180 12.41 -2.08 6.83
C PHE A 180 12.95 -1.85 5.43
N ILE A 181 12.04 -1.67 4.47
CA ILE A 181 12.31 -1.29 3.10
C ILE A 181 11.70 0.09 2.87
N LYS A 182 12.57 1.10 2.86
CA LYS A 182 12.22 2.51 2.71
C LYS A 182 12.43 2.94 1.27
N VAL A 183 11.50 3.73 0.71
CA VAL A 183 11.54 4.14 -0.70
C VAL A 183 11.52 5.66 -0.84
N VAL A 184 12.41 6.18 -1.68
CA VAL A 184 12.38 7.55 -2.18
C VAL A 184 12.21 7.50 -3.70
N ASN A 185 11.15 8.10 -4.21
CA ASN A 185 10.95 8.27 -5.65
C ASN A 185 11.92 9.36 -6.15
N VAL A 186 12.64 9.08 -7.23
CA VAL A 186 13.62 9.97 -7.87
C VAL A 186 13.44 10.08 -9.39
N THR A 187 12.33 9.59 -9.97
CA THR A 187 12.08 9.49 -11.43
C THR A 187 12.36 10.79 -12.19
N ASN A 188 12.02 11.94 -11.60
CA ASN A 188 12.18 13.24 -12.27
C ASN A 188 13.35 14.05 -11.70
N GLY A 189 14.31 13.39 -11.02
CA GLY A 189 15.40 14.05 -10.30
C GLY A 189 14.98 14.77 -9.01
N ILE A 190 13.69 14.74 -8.66
CA ILE A 190 13.16 15.26 -7.40
C ILE A 190 13.09 14.11 -6.40
N MET A 191 13.74 14.27 -5.24
CA MET A 191 13.62 13.31 -4.15
C MET A 191 12.28 13.46 -3.44
N SER A 192 11.41 12.48 -3.61
CA SER A 192 10.09 12.43 -2.96
C SER A 192 9.98 11.16 -2.12
N PRO A 193 10.22 11.24 -0.79
CA PRO A 193 10.08 10.10 0.12
C PRO A 193 8.64 9.57 0.13
N ILE A 194 8.49 8.25 -0.01
CA ILE A 194 7.20 7.58 0.19
C ILE A 194 7.12 7.19 1.67
N LEU A 195 6.31 7.92 2.44
CA LEU A 195 6.19 7.79 3.89
C LEU A 195 5.32 6.60 4.32
N HIS A 196 5.61 5.43 3.76
CA HIS A 196 5.02 4.15 4.13
C HIS A 196 6.03 3.05 3.82
N ASP A 197 6.74 2.59 4.85
CA ASP A 197 7.73 1.52 4.74
C ASP A 197 7.03 0.15 4.73
N VAL A 198 7.59 -0.83 4.01
CA VAL A 198 7.22 -2.25 4.17
C VAL A 198 8.31 -2.99 4.92
N THR A 199 7.99 -4.19 5.40
CA THR A 199 8.93 -5.05 6.13
C THR A 199 9.17 -6.37 5.39
N SER A 200 10.38 -6.89 5.52
CA SER A 200 10.68 -8.28 5.18
C SER A 200 10.03 -9.24 6.17
N VAL A 201 9.68 -10.44 5.69
CA VAL A 201 8.91 -11.43 6.46
C VAL A 201 9.85 -12.51 7.01
N GLN A 202 9.30 -13.63 7.50
CA GLN A 202 10.05 -14.63 8.28
C GLN A 202 11.32 -15.15 7.58
N ASP A 203 11.27 -15.36 6.27
CA ASP A 203 12.39 -15.87 5.47
C ASP A 203 13.21 -14.74 4.81
N GLY A 204 13.03 -13.50 5.30
CA GLY A 204 13.74 -12.31 4.85
C GLY A 204 13.31 -11.81 3.48
N ASP A 205 12.35 -12.46 2.82
CA ASP A 205 11.74 -11.96 1.60
C ASP A 205 10.86 -10.74 1.86
N TYR A 206 10.77 -9.85 0.87
CA TYR A 206 9.96 -8.66 0.91
C TYR A 206 9.37 -8.36 -0.46
N TYR A 207 8.27 -7.64 -0.46
CA TYR A 207 7.55 -7.21 -1.67
C TYR A 207 7.17 -5.75 -1.50
N ARG A 208 7.48 -4.93 -2.49
CA ARG A 208 7.15 -3.50 -2.48
C ARG A 208 6.57 -3.09 -3.81
N LEU A 209 5.25 -2.89 -3.83
CA LEU A 209 4.53 -2.40 -4.98
C LEU A 209 4.98 -0.98 -5.29
N LEU A 210 5.37 -0.75 -6.54
CA LEU A 210 5.78 0.56 -7.06
C LEU A 210 5.31 0.67 -8.51
N THR A 211 4.91 1.87 -8.91
CA THR A 211 4.64 2.19 -10.31
C THR A 211 5.95 2.27 -11.11
N ASN A 212 5.84 2.47 -12.42
CA ASN A 212 7.02 2.72 -13.25
C ASN A 212 7.75 3.99 -12.78
N GLY A 213 9.08 3.93 -12.69
CA GLY A 213 9.89 5.05 -12.23
C GLY A 213 11.27 4.64 -11.71
N ASP A 214 12.04 5.64 -11.28
CA ASP A 214 13.34 5.45 -10.65
C ASP A 214 13.22 5.69 -9.15
N TYR A 215 13.84 4.80 -8.36
CA TYR A 215 13.72 4.79 -6.91
C TYR A 215 15.07 4.59 -6.25
N GLN A 216 15.26 5.28 -5.13
CA GLN A 216 16.28 4.95 -4.14
C GLN A 216 15.63 4.13 -3.03
N VAL A 217 16.12 2.91 -2.83
CA VAL A 217 15.55 1.95 -1.88
C VAL A 217 16.58 1.63 -0.82
N THR A 218 16.19 1.73 0.44
CA THR A 218 17.05 1.46 1.60
C THR A 218 16.47 0.32 2.42
N ALA A 219 17.26 -0.75 2.59
CA ALA A 219 16.99 -1.78 3.59
C ALA A 219 17.70 -1.43 4.89
N SER A 220 16.98 -1.51 6.02
CA SER A 220 17.53 -1.20 7.35
C SER A 220 16.95 -2.12 8.42
N LEU A 221 17.79 -2.53 9.36
CA LEU A 221 17.40 -3.31 10.54
C LEU A 221 18.26 -2.89 11.73
N ASP A 222 17.66 -2.79 12.93
CA ASP A 222 18.38 -2.43 14.14
C ASP A 222 19.54 -3.39 14.40
N GLY A 223 20.71 -2.85 14.73
CA GLY A 223 21.94 -3.63 14.90
C GLY A 223 22.70 -3.91 13.59
N TYR A 224 22.23 -3.39 12.46
CA TYR A 224 22.87 -3.51 11.16
C TYR A 224 23.15 -2.15 10.51
N LEU A 225 24.17 -2.09 9.65
CA LEU A 225 24.37 -0.96 8.73
C LEU A 225 23.36 -1.07 7.58
N SER A 226 22.60 0.01 7.36
CA SER A 226 21.64 0.11 6.26
C SER A 226 22.33 0.01 4.90
N SER A 227 21.62 -0.55 3.92
CA SER A 227 22.08 -0.65 2.53
C SER A 227 21.11 0.06 1.60
N THR A 228 21.63 0.98 0.80
CA THR A 228 20.86 1.79 -0.16
C THR A 228 21.28 1.45 -1.58
N LYS A 229 20.30 1.30 -2.47
CA LYS A 229 20.52 0.99 -3.89
C LYS A 229 19.53 1.78 -4.75
N LEU A 230 19.92 2.07 -5.99
CA LEU A 230 19.05 2.65 -7.00
C LEU A 230 18.43 1.55 -7.86
N VAL A 231 17.18 1.73 -8.27
CA VAL A 231 16.47 0.80 -9.14
C VAL A 231 15.51 1.55 -10.08
N THR A 232 15.49 1.14 -11.33
CA THR A 232 14.45 1.51 -12.31
C THR A 232 13.41 0.40 -12.33
N VAL A 233 12.16 0.76 -12.05
CA VAL A 233 10.99 -0.12 -12.09
C VAL A 233 10.29 0.06 -13.44
N GLU A 234 10.15 -1.05 -14.17
CA GLU A 234 9.38 -1.14 -15.40
C GLU A 234 8.40 -2.32 -15.29
N ASN A 235 7.15 -2.03 -14.97
CA ASN A 235 6.08 -3.00 -14.85
C ASN A 235 5.61 -3.43 -16.24
N LYS A 236 6.09 -4.59 -16.69
CA LYS A 236 5.66 -5.22 -17.93
C LYS A 236 4.43 -6.09 -17.68
N HIS A 237 3.54 -6.16 -18.66
CA HIS A 237 2.29 -6.90 -18.55
C HIS A 237 2.55 -8.40 -18.32
N HIS A 238 2.02 -8.95 -17.21
CA HIS A 238 2.18 -10.35 -16.78
C HIS A 238 3.65 -10.78 -16.57
N ASN A 239 4.48 -9.88 -16.05
CA ASN A 239 5.85 -10.18 -15.65
C ASN A 239 6.01 -10.10 -14.13
N GLU A 240 7.07 -10.74 -13.62
CA GLU A 240 7.42 -10.63 -12.21
C GLU A 240 8.07 -9.29 -11.86
N ALA A 241 7.92 -8.90 -10.59
CA ALA A 241 8.54 -7.71 -10.01
C ALA A 241 10.07 -7.81 -10.10
N LYS A 242 10.73 -6.66 -10.20
CA LYS A 242 12.20 -6.59 -10.29
C LYS A 242 12.83 -7.15 -9.02
N ILE A 243 13.69 -8.16 -9.16
CA ILE A 243 14.42 -8.74 -8.03
C ILE A 243 15.52 -7.78 -7.56
N MET A 244 15.55 -7.49 -6.26
CA MET A 244 16.47 -6.56 -5.61
C MET A 244 16.82 -7.07 -4.21
N ASN A 245 17.92 -7.81 -4.09
CA ASN A 245 18.35 -8.34 -2.80
C ASN A 245 19.19 -7.33 -2.01
N PHE A 246 19.17 -7.42 -0.70
CA PHE A 246 20.01 -6.65 0.22
C PHE A 246 20.78 -7.57 1.17
N THR A 247 22.03 -7.19 1.43
CA THR A 247 22.86 -7.79 2.48
C THR A 247 23.25 -6.71 3.46
N LEU A 248 22.93 -6.91 4.72
CA LEU A 248 23.17 -5.94 5.78
C LEU A 248 24.33 -6.40 6.67
N GLN A 249 25.26 -5.49 6.95
CA GLN A 249 26.43 -5.77 7.77
C GLN A 249 26.10 -5.55 9.26
N PRO A 250 26.29 -6.55 10.16
CA PRO A 250 26.10 -6.33 11.59
C PRO A 250 27.03 -5.24 12.13
N ILE A 251 26.49 -4.39 13.01
CA ILE A 251 27.27 -3.40 13.76
C ILE A 251 27.97 -4.14 14.90
N ILE A 252 29.28 -4.34 14.77
CA ILE A 252 30.10 -4.92 15.84
C ILE A 252 30.54 -3.78 16.76
N LEU A 253 29.84 -3.61 17.88
CA LEU A 253 30.30 -2.71 18.94
C LEU A 253 31.43 -3.39 19.73
N PRO A 254 32.59 -2.73 19.95
CA PRO A 254 33.65 -3.30 20.76
C PRO A 254 33.17 -3.53 22.20
N SER A 255 33.59 -4.66 22.77
CA SER A 255 33.17 -5.26 24.06
C SER A 255 33.31 -4.36 25.30
N ASN A 256 33.92 -3.18 25.18
CA ASN A 256 34.09 -2.23 26.28
C ASN A 256 32.86 -1.32 26.53
N TYR A 257 31.83 -1.36 25.69
CA TYR A 257 30.61 -0.56 25.88
C TYR A 257 29.59 -1.16 26.88
N ASN A 258 29.83 -2.37 27.41
CA ASN A 258 28.96 -3.02 28.40
C ASN A 258 29.41 -2.83 29.86
N LYS A 259 30.39 -1.96 30.12
CA LYS A 259 30.78 -1.55 31.48
C LYS A 259 30.60 -0.05 31.65
N GLU A 260 29.34 0.37 31.70
CA GLU A 260 28.78 1.49 32.47
C GLU A 260 27.50 1.95 31.77
N GLY A 261 26.37 1.81 32.48
CA GLY A 261 25.06 2.18 31.97
C GLY A 261 24.92 3.69 31.74
N LYS A 262 25.35 4.17 30.58
CA LYS A 262 24.98 5.48 30.06
C LYS A 262 24.45 5.33 28.63
N ARG A 263 23.12 5.46 28.50
CA ARG A 263 22.48 5.78 27.22
C ARG A 263 23.09 7.07 26.69
N ILE A 264 23.90 6.97 25.63
CA ILE A 264 24.26 8.13 24.82
C ILE A 264 23.28 8.16 23.66
N ALA A 265 22.37 9.12 23.69
CA ALA A 265 21.56 9.46 22.54
C ALA A 265 22.48 10.03 21.45
N PHE A 266 22.54 9.38 20.30
CA PHE A 266 23.11 10.00 19.11
C PHE A 266 22.08 11.02 18.60
N SER A 267 22.13 12.24 19.14
CA SER A 267 21.51 13.40 18.53
C SER A 267 22.37 13.83 17.35
N ASN A 268 21.78 13.85 16.15
CA ASN A 268 22.37 14.41 14.94
C ASN A 268 22.86 15.84 15.19
N LEU A 269 24.18 16.04 15.20
CA LEU A 269 24.81 17.34 15.02
C LEU A 269 24.83 17.63 13.52
N ILE A 270 23.75 18.23 13.02
CA ILE A 270 23.84 19.09 11.83
C ILE A 270 24.26 20.45 12.37
N ALA A 271 25.47 20.87 11.99
CA ALA A 271 25.97 22.21 12.24
C ALA A 271 25.00 23.22 11.62
N ALA A 272 24.36 24.02 12.45
CA ALA A 272 23.75 25.27 12.03
C ALA A 272 24.90 26.23 11.68
N ALA A 273 25.15 26.40 10.39
CA ALA A 273 25.92 27.53 9.89
C ALA A 273 24.94 28.71 9.77
N ASP A 274 25.33 29.82 10.38
CA ASP A 274 24.64 31.10 10.39
C ASP A 274 24.20 31.55 8.98
N LEU A 275 22.93 31.93 8.84
CA LEU A 275 22.48 32.81 7.77
C LEU A 275 21.69 33.98 8.38
N PRO A 276 22.02 35.23 8.00
CA PRO A 276 21.47 36.42 8.65
C PRO A 276 20.03 36.70 8.22
N VAL A 277 19.31 37.31 9.16
CA VAL A 277 17.97 37.85 9.03
C VAL A 277 17.89 38.89 7.92
N PHE A 278 17.03 38.66 6.93
CA PHE A 278 16.22 39.66 6.21
C PHE A 278 14.90 39.01 5.77
#